data_AF-A0A7H4PV68-F1
#
_entry.id   AF-A0A7H4PV68-F1
#
_cell.length_a   1.000
_cell.length_b   1.000
_cell.length_c   1.000
_cell.angle_alpha   90.00
_cell.angle_beta   90.00
_cell.angle_gamma   90.00
#
_symmetry.space_group_name_H-M   'P 1'
#
loop_
_entity.id
_entity.type
_entity.pdbx_description
1 polymer ?
#
loop_
_entity_poly.entity_id
_entity_poly.type
_entity_poly.pdbx_seq_one_letter_code
_entity_poly.pdbx_strand_id
1 'polypeptide(L)'
;MEKFDAANPFGEFTKMLEQFKLPGFDVPAIMEARRKDVEALVTANQTAFQGMQSLAQKQGEMLRATLGELQALASSGGAPSPQAAELVQQTLHKALANMQQLAQAAYQSQAESYAVIQKRVEENVEELRTLMQQKK
;
A
#
# COMPACT_ATOMS: atom_id res chain seq x y z
N MET A 1 21.74 -7.76 -35.33
CA MET A 1 21.11 -7.10 -34.17
C MET A 1 20.24 -8.15 -33.51
N GLU A 2 20.61 -8.64 -32.32
CA GLU A 2 19.71 -9.48 -31.53
C GLU A 2 18.45 -8.68 -31.19
N LYS A 3 17.28 -9.32 -31.28
CA LYS A 3 16.00 -8.68 -30.99
C LYS A 3 15.84 -8.58 -29.48
N PHE A 4 15.57 -7.38 -28.99
CA PHE A 4 15.22 -7.14 -27.58
C PHE A 4 13.98 -7.97 -27.22
N ASP A 5 14.12 -8.87 -26.26
CA ASP A 5 13.03 -9.68 -25.76
C ASP A 5 12.33 -8.98 -24.57
N ALA A 6 11.20 -8.34 -24.88
CA ALA A 6 10.40 -7.63 -23.89
C ALA A 6 9.78 -8.54 -22.81
N ALA A 7 9.75 -9.87 -23.01
CA ALA A 7 9.29 -10.82 -22.00
C ALA A 7 10.31 -11.03 -20.88
N ASN A 8 11.59 -10.71 -21.11
CA ASN A 8 12.65 -10.79 -20.10
C ASN A 8 13.51 -9.51 -20.06
N PRO A 9 12.92 -8.39 -19.61
CA PRO A 9 13.61 -7.10 -19.60
C PRO A 9 14.84 -7.09 -18.69
N PHE A 10 14.83 -7.90 -17.62
CA PHE A 10 15.97 -8.07 -16.74
C PHE A 10 17.14 -8.77 -17.43
N GLY A 11 16.87 -9.90 -18.10
CA GLY A 11 17.91 -10.64 -18.83
C GLY A 11 18.50 -9.86 -20.00
N GLU A 12 17.69 -9.06 -20.71
CA GLU A 12 18.18 -8.17 -21.77
C GLU A 12 19.08 -7.06 -21.20
N PHE A 13 18.74 -6.51 -20.03
CA PHE A 13 19.59 -5.53 -19.35
C PHE A 13 20.91 -6.15 -18.88
N THR A 14 20.90 -7.41 -18.41
CA THR A 14 22.11 -8.17 -18.06
C THR A 14 23.04 -8.34 -19.25
N LYS A 15 22.51 -8.83 -20.38
CA LYS A 15 23.30 -9.02 -21.60
C LYS A 15 23.93 -7.72 -22.05
N MET A 16 23.19 -6.61 -21.99
CA MET A 16 23.72 -5.29 -22.32
C MET A 16 24.88 -4.89 -21.39
N LEU A 17 24.75 -5.09 -20.08
CA LEU A 17 25.82 -4.82 -19.11
C LEU A 17 27.04 -5.74 -19.27
N GLU A 18 26.82 -7.02 -19.57
CA GLU A 18 27.88 -8.00 -19.86
C GLU A 18 28.64 -7.66 -21.14
N GLN A 19 27.94 -7.19 -22.18
CA GLN A 19 28.55 -6.75 -23.44
C GLN A 19 29.41 -5.50 -23.26
N PHE A 20 29.04 -4.60 -22.34
CA PHE A 20 29.81 -3.39 -22.05
C PHE A 20 31.02 -3.61 -21.12
N LYS A 21 31.22 -4.84 -20.59
CA LYS A 21 32.30 -5.25 -19.67
C LYS A 21 32.91 -4.08 -18.90
N LEU A 22 32.13 -3.44 -18.02
CA LEU A 22 32.58 -2.28 -17.27
C LEU A 22 33.59 -2.73 -16.19
N PRO A 23 34.90 -2.48 -16.36
CA PRO A 23 35.89 -2.91 -15.37
C PRO A 23 35.65 -2.18 -14.05
N GLY A 24 35.61 -2.93 -12.94
CA GLY A 24 35.40 -2.40 -11.59
C GLY A 24 33.93 -2.24 -11.16
N PHE A 25 32.98 -2.90 -11.84
CA PHE A 25 31.56 -2.95 -11.43
C PHE A 25 31.10 -4.40 -11.21
N ASP A 26 30.42 -4.65 -10.08
CA ASP A 26 29.78 -5.92 -9.77
C ASP A 26 28.39 -5.99 -10.43
N VAL A 27 28.34 -6.57 -11.64
CA VAL A 27 27.11 -6.72 -12.43
C VAL A 27 26.05 -7.57 -11.71
N PRO A 28 26.39 -8.72 -11.09
CA PRO A 28 25.45 -9.44 -10.22
C PRO A 28 24.85 -8.58 -9.10
N ALA A 29 25.64 -7.76 -8.41
CA ALA A 29 25.13 -6.89 -7.36
C ALA A 29 24.15 -5.82 -7.89
N ILE A 30 24.43 -5.24 -9.06
CA ILE A 30 23.52 -4.29 -9.73
C ILE A 30 22.20 -4.97 -10.10
N MET A 31 22.27 -6.20 -10.62
CA MET A 31 21.07 -6.96 -10.96
C MET A 31 20.20 -7.26 -9.76
N GLU A 32 20.81 -7.70 -8.66
CA GLU A 32 20.11 -7.93 -7.40
C GLU A 32 19.46 -6.65 -6.88
N ALA A 33 20.13 -5.50 -6.95
CA ALA A 33 19.54 -4.21 -6.59
C ALA A 33 18.28 -3.90 -7.43
N ARG A 34 18.33 -4.15 -8.76
CA ARG A 34 17.18 -3.95 -9.65
C ARG A 34 16.03 -4.92 -9.37
N ARG A 35 16.34 -6.16 -9.00
CA ARG A 35 15.34 -7.13 -8.56
C ARG A 35 14.64 -6.63 -7.30
N LYS A 36 15.39 -6.19 -6.29
CA LYS A 36 14.83 -5.61 -5.05
C LYS A 36 13.98 -4.37 -5.29
N ASP A 37 14.37 -3.50 -6.23
CA ASP A 37 13.58 -2.33 -6.62
C ASP A 37 12.17 -2.75 -7.10
N VAL A 38 12.08 -3.78 -7.94
CA VAL A 38 10.77 -4.29 -8.41
C VAL A 38 10.00 -5.00 -7.31
N GLU A 39 10.65 -5.79 -6.45
CA GLU A 39 9.99 -6.41 -5.29
C GLU A 39 9.40 -5.36 -4.33
N ALA A 40 10.10 -4.25 -4.10
CA ALA A 40 9.60 -3.15 -3.28
C ALA A 40 8.37 -2.50 -3.91
N LEU A 41 8.36 -2.28 -5.23
CA LEU A 41 7.19 -1.76 -5.95
C LEU A 41 6.00 -2.72 -5.88
N VAL A 42 6.24 -4.03 -6.04
CA VAL A 42 5.19 -5.05 -5.90
C VAL A 42 4.63 -5.04 -4.49
N THR A 43 5.50 -5.02 -3.48
CA THR A 43 5.11 -4.99 -2.06
C THR A 43 4.30 -3.73 -1.74
N ALA A 44 4.76 -2.55 -2.18
CA ALA A 44 4.03 -1.30 -1.98
C ALA A 44 2.63 -1.34 -2.62
N ASN A 45 2.52 -1.89 -3.84
CA ASN A 45 1.21 -2.07 -4.50
C ASN A 45 0.31 -3.06 -3.75
N GLN A 46 0.87 -4.16 -3.24
CA GLN A 46 0.13 -5.12 -2.43
C GLN A 46 -0.38 -4.48 -1.13
N THR A 47 0.46 -3.72 -0.43
CA THR A 47 0.09 -2.97 0.78
C THR A 47 -1.02 -1.97 0.51
N ALA A 48 -0.92 -1.20 -0.59
CA ALA A 48 -1.96 -0.27 -1.00
C ALA A 48 -3.28 -1.02 -1.32
N PHE A 49 -3.22 -2.15 -2.04
CA PHE A 49 -4.40 -2.95 -2.37
C PHE A 49 -5.07 -3.55 -1.13
N GLN A 50 -4.28 -4.08 -0.20
CA GLN A 50 -4.79 -4.59 1.08
C GLN A 50 -5.43 -3.47 1.92
N GLY A 51 -4.85 -2.27 1.92
CA GLY A 51 -5.44 -1.10 2.55
C GLY A 51 -6.81 -0.73 1.95
N MET A 52 -6.92 -0.74 0.62
CA MET A 52 -8.22 -0.53 -0.06
C MET A 52 -9.24 -1.61 0.28
N GLN A 53 -8.83 -2.88 0.31
CA GLN A 53 -9.71 -3.99 0.67
C GLN A 53 -10.23 -3.86 2.12
N SER A 54 -9.34 -3.53 3.06
CA SER A 54 -9.69 -3.29 4.46
C SER A 54 -10.67 -2.11 4.59
N LEU A 55 -10.45 -1.03 3.84
CA LEU A 55 -11.35 0.12 3.82
C LEU A 55 -12.75 -0.26 3.28
N ALA A 56 -12.80 -1.06 2.21
CA ALA A 56 -14.06 -1.52 1.62
C ALA A 56 -14.84 -2.43 2.58
N GLN A 57 -14.16 -3.34 3.28
CA GLN A 57 -14.76 -4.19 4.31
C GLN A 57 -15.39 -3.34 5.43
N LYS A 58 -14.63 -2.37 5.96
CA LYS A 58 -15.13 -1.45 6.99
C LYS A 58 -16.35 -0.66 6.51
N GLN A 59 -16.34 -0.12 5.29
CA GLN A 59 -17.51 0.57 4.72
C GLN A 59 -18.75 -0.34 4.67
N GLY A 60 -18.59 -1.60 4.28
CA GLY A 60 -19.68 -2.57 4.26
C GLY A 60 -20.25 -2.89 5.65
N GLU A 61 -19.39 -3.07 6.66
CA GLU A 61 -19.80 -3.30 8.05
C GLU A 61 -20.58 -2.10 8.61
N MET A 62 -20.08 -0.89 8.37
CA MET A 62 -20.73 0.34 8.83
C MET A 62 -22.08 0.56 8.16
N LEU A 63 -22.19 0.31 6.85
CA LEU A 63 -23.47 0.38 6.15
C LEU A 63 -24.50 -0.59 6.73
N ARG A 64 -24.11 -1.86 6.97
CA ARG A 64 -24.99 -2.85 7.59
C ARG A 64 -25.46 -2.41 8.98
N ALA A 65 -24.54 -1.86 9.78
CA ALA A 65 -24.87 -1.34 11.10
C ALA A 65 -25.88 -0.19 11.03
N THR A 66 -25.66 0.79 10.14
CA THR A 66 -26.59 1.91 9.95
C THR A 66 -27.96 1.45 9.45
N LEU A 67 -28.03 0.50 8.51
CA LEU A 67 -29.30 -0.07 8.04
C LEU A 67 -30.07 -0.77 9.17
N GLY A 68 -29.37 -1.50 10.04
CA GLY A 68 -29.97 -2.12 11.22
C GLY A 68 -30.55 -1.10 12.20
N GLU A 69 -29.83 0.00 12.44
CA GLU A 69 -30.30 1.10 13.30
C GLU A 69 -31.54 1.80 12.72
N LEU A 70 -31.54 2.10 11.41
CA LEU A 70 -32.70 2.67 10.73
C LEU A 70 -33.92 1.74 10.77
N GLN A 71 -33.71 0.42 10.62
CA GLN A 71 -34.78 -0.57 10.70
C GLN A 71 -35.37 -0.66 12.11
N ALA A 72 -34.55 -0.54 13.15
CA ALA A 72 -35.01 -0.46 14.54
C ALA A 72 -35.86 0.80 14.78
N LEU A 73 -35.45 1.94 14.21
CA LEU A 73 -36.16 3.21 14.31
C LEU A 73 -37.51 3.20 13.56
N ALA A 74 -37.56 2.56 12.40
CA ALA A 74 -38.81 2.34 11.67
C ALA A 74 -39.77 1.40 12.43
N SER A 75 -39.23 0.38 13.09
CA SER A 75 -40.00 -0.59 13.88
C SER A 75 -40.58 0.02 15.17
N SER A 76 -40.01 1.12 15.67
CA SER A 76 -40.51 1.82 16.86
C SER A 76 -41.62 2.84 16.57
N GLY A 77 -42.07 2.96 15.32
CA GLY A 77 -43.25 3.76 14.95
C GLY A 77 -43.00 5.25 14.73
N GLY A 78 -41.74 5.72 14.69
CA GLY A 78 -41.36 7.05 14.21
C GLY A 78 -41.81 8.26 15.04
N ALA A 79 -42.47 8.04 16.19
CA ALA A 79 -42.89 9.13 17.07
C ALA A 79 -41.70 9.68 17.90
N PRO A 80 -41.61 11.01 18.12
CA PRO A 80 -40.57 11.59 18.97
C PRO A 80 -40.73 11.05 20.40
N SER A 81 -39.76 10.22 20.80
CA SER A 81 -39.66 9.60 22.12
C SER A 81 -38.23 9.74 22.65
N PRO A 82 -38.01 9.67 23.97
CA PRO A 82 -36.67 9.66 24.55
C PRO A 82 -35.80 8.54 23.96
N GLN A 83 -36.37 7.37 23.69
CA GLN A 83 -35.66 6.25 23.05
C GLN A 83 -35.23 6.57 21.61
N ALA A 84 -36.07 7.27 20.84
CA ALA A 84 -35.71 7.71 19.50
C ALA A 84 -34.57 8.75 19.51
N ALA A 85 -34.58 9.67 20.49
CA ALA A 85 -33.52 10.66 20.65
C ALA A 85 -32.17 10.02 21.04
N GLU A 86 -32.17 9.05 21.97
CA GLU A 86 -30.98 8.28 22.32
C GLU A 86 -30.43 7.49 21.13
N LEU A 87 -31.30 6.86 20.34
CA LEU A 87 -30.88 6.09 19.16
C LEU A 87 -30.24 7.00 18.10
N VAL A 88 -30.81 8.18 17.83
CA VAL A 88 -30.22 9.18 16.93
C VAL A 88 -28.85 9.65 17.43
N GLN A 89 -28.72 9.92 18.73
CA GLN A 89 -27.44 10.31 19.33
C GLN A 89 -26.38 9.21 19.19
N GLN A 90 -26.75 7.95 19.45
CA GLN A 90 -25.86 6.80 19.31
C GLN A 90 -25.42 6.61 17.86
N THR A 91 -26.34 6.70 16.89
CA THR A 91 -26.02 6.62 15.46
C THR A 91 -25.06 7.74 15.04
N LEU A 92 -25.24 8.98 15.53
CA LEU A 92 -24.33 10.09 15.23
C LEU A 92 -22.93 9.88 15.81
N HIS A 93 -22.83 9.46 17.08
CA HIS A 93 -21.54 9.11 17.70
C HIS A 93 -20.84 7.99 16.93
N LYS A 94 -21.58 6.96 16.53
CA LYS A 94 -21.04 5.83 15.76
C LYS A 94 -20.58 6.28 14.38
N ALA A 95 -21.32 7.14 13.70
CA ALA A 95 -20.93 7.70 12.41
C ALA A 95 -19.61 8.51 12.52
N LEU A 96 -19.44 9.32 13.59
CA LEU A 96 -18.20 10.05 13.82
C LEU A 96 -17.01 9.13 14.12
N ALA A 97 -17.20 8.12 14.97
CA ALA A 97 -16.15 7.12 15.26
C ALA A 97 -15.75 6.34 14.00
N ASN A 98 -16.74 5.97 13.19
CA ASN A 98 -16.57 5.32 11.89
C ASN A 98 -15.73 6.19 10.93
N MET A 99 -16.02 7.48 10.83
CA MET A 99 -15.25 8.41 10.00
C MET A 99 -13.80 8.54 10.47
N GLN A 100 -13.55 8.59 11.78
CA GLN A 100 -12.20 8.61 12.35
C GLN A 100 -11.43 7.32 12.00
N GLN A 101 -12.06 6.17 12.13
CA GLN A 101 -11.44 4.87 11.80
C GLN A 101 -11.11 4.73 10.31
N LEU A 102 -11.99 5.21 9.42
CA LEU A 102 -11.70 5.25 7.98
C LEU A 102 -10.51 6.16 7.67
N ALA A 103 -10.48 7.36 8.25
CA ALA A 103 -9.38 8.30 8.05
C ALA A 103 -8.06 7.70 8.52
N GLN A 104 -8.04 7.09 9.71
CA GLN A 104 -6.84 6.44 10.24
C GLN A 104 -6.36 5.28 9.35
N ALA A 105 -7.27 4.43 8.86
CA ALA A 105 -6.92 3.33 7.98
C ALA A 105 -6.33 3.83 6.64
N ALA A 106 -6.89 4.89 6.07
CA ALA A 106 -6.38 5.50 4.84
C ALA A 106 -4.97 6.10 5.05
N TYR A 107 -4.77 6.85 6.14
CA TYR A 107 -3.46 7.40 6.48
C TYR A 107 -2.41 6.31 6.72
N GLN A 108 -2.78 5.25 7.44
CA GLN A 108 -1.88 4.15 7.74
C GLN A 108 -1.45 3.40 6.46
N SER A 109 -2.40 3.07 5.58
CA SER A 109 -2.08 2.40 4.30
C SER A 109 -1.14 3.23 3.42
N GLN A 110 -1.35 4.55 3.37
CA GLN A 110 -0.47 5.47 2.65
C GLN A 110 0.93 5.50 3.30
N ALA A 111 1.01 5.65 4.62
CA ALA A 111 2.29 5.70 5.35
C ALA A 111 3.10 4.41 5.20
N GLU A 112 2.44 3.25 5.31
CA GLU A 112 3.09 1.93 5.14
C GLU A 112 3.63 1.75 3.71
N SER A 113 2.87 2.17 2.70
CA SER A 113 3.32 2.13 1.30
C SER A 113 4.55 3.05 1.08
N TYR A 114 4.55 4.25 1.66
CA TYR A 114 5.71 5.14 1.61
C TYR A 114 6.91 4.59 2.35
N ALA A 115 6.73 3.97 3.51
CA ALA A 115 7.81 3.38 4.30
C ALA A 115 8.54 2.28 3.52
N VAL A 116 7.82 1.45 2.75
CA VAL A 116 8.41 0.43 1.86
C VAL A 116 9.32 1.08 0.81
N ILE A 117 8.84 2.14 0.16
CA ILE A 117 9.63 2.86 -0.85
C ILE A 117 10.82 3.59 -0.23
N GLN A 118 10.62 4.28 0.90
CA GLN A 118 11.70 4.98 1.61
C GLN A 118 12.83 4.02 1.99
N LYS A 119 12.48 2.87 2.59
CA LYS A 119 13.46 1.83 2.94
C LYS A 119 14.26 1.37 1.72
N ARG A 120 13.60 1.18 0.57
CA ARG A 120 14.30 0.80 -0.67
C ARG A 120 15.25 1.90 -1.15
N VAL A 121 14.86 3.17 -1.04
CA VAL A 121 15.75 4.30 -1.38
C VAL A 121 16.98 4.32 -0.46
N GLU A 122 16.80 4.13 0.85
CA GLU A 122 17.90 4.10 1.82
C GLU A 122 18.89 2.96 1.52
N GLU A 123 18.38 1.74 1.31
CA GLU A 123 19.20 0.58 0.96
C GLU A 123 19.90 0.76 -0.40
N ASN A 124 19.30 1.45 -1.38
CA ASN A 124 19.93 1.72 -2.68
C ASN A 124 21.11 2.69 -2.53
N VAL A 125 21.01 3.68 -1.63
CA VAL A 125 22.13 4.58 -1.30
C VAL A 125 23.28 3.81 -0.65
N GLU A 126 22.99 2.83 0.21
CA GLU A 126 24.01 1.96 0.81
C GLU A 126 24.67 1.05 -0.23
N GLU A 127 23.89 0.43 -1.11
CA GLU A 127 24.38 -0.41 -2.21
C GLU A 127 25.32 0.40 -3.13
N LEU A 128 24.95 1.63 -3.50
CA LEU A 128 25.80 2.54 -4.28
C LEU A 128 27.11 2.91 -3.55
N ARG A 129 27.07 3.12 -2.22
CA ARG A 129 28.28 3.40 -1.43
C ARG A 129 29.23 2.20 -1.42
N THR A 130 28.71 1.00 -1.24
CA THR A 130 29.50 -0.24 -1.27
C THR A 130 30.16 -0.46 -2.63
N LEU A 131 29.42 -0.26 -3.73
CA LEU A 131 29.96 -0.35 -5.09
C LEU A 131 31.07 0.70 -5.34
N MET A 132 30.97 1.90 -4.78
CA MET A 132 32.01 2.91 -4.88
C MET A 132 33.24 2.62 -3.99
N GLN A 133 33.07 1.93 -2.86
CA GLN A 133 34.17 1.55 -1.96
C GLN A 133 34.97 0.34 -2.46
N GLN A 134 34.35 -0.59 -3.20
CA GLN A 134 35.04 -1.69 -3.89
C GLN A 134 35.99 -1.22 -5.01
N LYS A 135 36.02 0.09 -5.31
CA LYS A 135 36.85 0.71 -6.35
C LYS A 135 38.26 1.11 -5.87
N LYS A 136 38.66 0.75 -4.64
CA LYS A 136 40.01 0.90 -4.10
C LYS A 136 40.69 -0.46 -3.98
#